data_AF-A0A7C9A882-F1
#
_entry.id   AF-A0A7C9A882-F1
#
_cell.length_a   1.000
_cell.length_b   1.000
_cell.length_c   1.000
_cell.angle_alpha   90.00
_cell.angle_beta   90.00
_cell.angle_gamma   90.00
#
_symmetry.space_group_name_H-M   'P 1'
#
loop_
_entity.id
_entity.type
_entity.pdbx_description
1 polymer ?
#
loop_
_entity_poly.entity_id
_entity_poly.type
_entity_poly.pdbx_seq_one_letter_code
_entity_poly.pdbx_strand_id
1 'polypeptide(L)'
;EKKTQMMIGGRILIRSINLLLLLLLSLLRLSSAAPSAAGFNLSTISFDEGYTPLFADFNIKLSDDGRSANLLLNRYAGSGFISAKYYDYGFFSARIKLPGNYTA
;
A
#
# COMPACT_ATOMS: atom_id res chain seq x y z
N GLU A 1 -14.04 -53.42 -40.26
CA GLU A 1 -13.55 -53.55 -38.87
C GLU A 1 -12.34 -52.67 -38.53
N LYS A 2 -11.19 -52.81 -39.22
CA LYS A 2 -9.95 -52.03 -38.97
C LYS A 2 -10.13 -50.50 -39.01
N LYS A 3 -10.94 -49.98 -39.94
CA LYS A 3 -11.27 -48.54 -40.08
C LYS A 3 -12.08 -47.99 -38.89
N THR A 4 -12.98 -48.81 -38.33
CA THR A 4 -13.80 -48.46 -37.17
C THR A 4 -12.94 -48.41 -35.90
N GLN A 5 -12.01 -49.35 -35.73
CA GLN A 5 -11.05 -49.36 -34.62
C GLN A 5 -10.11 -48.13 -34.64
N MET A 6 -9.63 -47.74 -35.82
CA MET A 6 -8.82 -46.52 -36.00
C MET A 6 -9.59 -45.24 -35.65
N MET A 7 -10.87 -45.16 -36.01
CA MET A 7 -11.73 -44.02 -35.69
C MET A 7 -12.04 -43.91 -34.19
N ILE A 8 -12.13 -45.03 -33.47
CA ILE A 8 -12.34 -45.06 -32.02
C ILE A 8 -11.06 -44.59 -31.28
N GLY A 9 -9.89 -45.07 -31.70
CA GLY A 9 -8.60 -44.67 -31.10
C GLY A 9 -8.33 -43.16 -31.22
N GLY A 10 -8.62 -42.55 -32.37
CA GLY A 10 -8.48 -41.10 -32.55
C GLY A 10 -9.41 -40.28 -31.64
N ARG A 11 -10.64 -40.74 -31.41
CA ARG A 11 -11.59 -40.08 -30.49
C ARG A 11 -11.15 -40.18 -29.04
N ILE A 12 -10.51 -41.28 -28.64
CA ILE A 12 -9.94 -41.47 -27.29
C ILE A 12 -8.75 -40.51 -27.10
N LEU A 13 -7.84 -40.44 -28.08
CA LEU A 13 -6.68 -39.57 -28.02
C LEU A 13 -7.06 -38.08 -27.89
N ILE A 14 -8.03 -37.62 -28.66
CA ILE A 14 -8.54 -36.23 -28.59
C ILE A 14 -9.16 -35.94 -27.22
N ARG A 15 -9.91 -36.89 -26.64
CA ARG A 15 -10.49 -36.73 -25.30
C ARG A 15 -9.40 -36.64 -24.22
N SER A 16 -8.34 -37.43 -24.33
CA SER A 16 -7.21 -37.39 -23.40
C SER A 16 -6.45 -36.05 -23.47
N ILE A 17 -6.23 -35.52 -24.67
CA ILE A 17 -5.57 -34.21 -24.88
C ILE A 17 -6.44 -33.09 -24.30
N ASN A 18 -7.76 -33.10 -24.55
CA ASN A 18 -8.67 -32.11 -23.99
C ASN A 18 -8.72 -32.18 -22.45
N LEU A 19 -8.69 -33.37 -21.86
CA LEU A 19 -8.61 -33.52 -20.40
C LEU A 19 -7.31 -32.94 -19.84
N LEU A 20 -6.18 -33.21 -20.49
CA LEU A 20 -4.87 -32.68 -20.08
C LEU A 20 -4.82 -31.16 -20.19
N LEU A 21 -5.39 -30.59 -21.25
CA LEU A 21 -5.47 -29.14 -21.45
C LEU A 21 -6.36 -28.47 -20.38
N LEU A 22 -7.51 -29.07 -20.07
CA LEU A 22 -8.39 -28.59 -19.00
C LEU A 22 -7.71 -28.67 -17.63
N LEU A 23 -6.93 -29.72 -17.38
CA LEU A 23 -6.15 -29.86 -16.14
C LEU A 23 -5.06 -28.78 -16.04
N LEU A 24 -4.31 -28.52 -17.12
CA LEU A 24 -3.27 -27.50 -17.15
C LEU A 24 -3.85 -26.08 -16.95
N LEU A 25 -4.99 -25.79 -17.58
CA LEU A 25 -5.69 -24.52 -17.40
C LEU A 25 -6.20 -24.34 -15.96
N SER A 26 -6.65 -25.42 -15.31
CA SER A 26 -7.04 -25.41 -13.90
C SER A 26 -5.85 -25.11 -12.97
N LEU A 27 -4.69 -25.71 -13.25
CA LEU A 27 -3.46 -25.48 -12.47
C LEU A 27 -2.94 -24.04 -12.60
N LEU A 28 -3.05 -23.42 -13.78
CA LEU A 28 -2.71 -22.01 -13.98
C LEU A 28 -3.59 -21.03 -13.17
N ARG A 29 -4.81 -21.42 -12.80
CA ARG A 29 -5.72 -20.57 -12.00
C ARG A 29 -5.36 -20.56 -10.51
N LEU A 30 -4.63 -21.58 -10.04
CA LEU A 30 -4.19 -21.67 -8.64
C LEU A 30 -3.03 -20.72 -8.31
N SER A 31 -2.27 -20.28 -9.31
CA SER A 31 -1.09 -19.41 -9.12
C SER A 31 -1.40 -17.92 -9.00
N SER A 32 -2.63 -17.47 -9.25
CA SER A 32 -3.01 -16.06 -9.13
C SER A 32 -3.66 -15.76 -7.78
N ALA A 33 -2.91 -15.90 -6.70
CA ALA A 33 -3.26 -15.24 -5.45
C ALA A 33 -2.85 -13.77 -5.58
N ALA A 34 -3.80 -12.87 -5.79
CA ALA A 34 -3.51 -11.45 -5.59
C ALA A 34 -3.08 -11.28 -4.13
N PRO A 35 -1.92 -10.67 -3.83
CA PRO A 35 -1.58 -10.37 -2.45
C PRO A 35 -2.72 -9.51 -1.91
N SER A 36 -3.40 -9.99 -0.87
CA SER A 36 -4.24 -9.13 -0.06
C SER A 36 -3.34 -8.00 0.42
N ALA A 37 -3.67 -6.76 0.12
CA ALA A 37 -2.99 -5.63 0.73
C ALA A 37 -3.14 -5.77 2.25
N ALA A 38 -2.13 -6.32 2.92
CA ALA A 38 -2.10 -6.33 4.37
C ALA A 38 -2.16 -4.86 4.79
N GLY A 39 -3.21 -4.47 5.51
CA GLY A 39 -3.32 -3.11 6.00
C GLY A 39 -2.07 -2.76 6.79
N PHE A 40 -1.46 -1.61 6.50
CA PHE A 40 -0.34 -1.13 7.30
C PHE A 40 -0.82 -0.94 8.74
N ASN A 41 -0.17 -1.58 9.71
CA ASN A 41 -0.40 -1.29 11.11
C ASN A 41 0.30 0.03 11.44
N LEU A 42 -0.41 1.14 11.26
CA LEU A 42 0.12 2.48 11.46
C LEU A 42 -0.05 2.90 12.92
N SER A 43 0.99 2.70 13.74
CA SER A 43 1.04 3.29 15.08
C SER A 43 1.47 4.75 14.99
N THR A 44 0.72 5.66 15.61
CA THR A 44 1.14 7.06 15.73
C THR A 44 2.31 7.19 16.71
N ILE A 45 3.43 7.73 16.23
CA ILE A 45 4.60 8.10 17.03
C ILE A 45 4.45 9.50 17.62
N SER A 46 5.23 9.83 18.66
CA SER A 46 5.32 11.22 19.12
C SER A 46 6.16 12.06 18.14
N PHE A 47 5.97 13.37 18.18
CA PHE A 47 6.69 14.31 17.32
C PHE A 47 8.20 14.20 17.51
N ASP A 48 8.68 14.23 18.75
CA ASP A 48 10.11 14.20 19.08
C ASP A 48 10.79 12.86 18.75
N GLU A 49 10.02 11.79 18.55
CA GLU A 49 10.54 10.49 18.09
C GLU A 49 10.89 10.53 16.60
N GLY A 50 10.07 11.19 15.78
CA GLY A 50 10.18 11.15 14.32
C GLY A 50 10.73 12.41 13.66
N TYR A 51 10.65 13.56 14.33
CA TYR A 51 10.78 14.87 13.71
C TYR A 51 11.56 15.86 14.59
N THR A 52 12.10 16.88 13.93
CA THR A 52 12.72 18.04 14.58
C THR A 52 12.20 19.32 13.94
N PRO A 53 12.13 20.45 14.68
CA PRO A 53 11.84 21.74 14.07
C PRO A 53 12.85 22.07 12.96
N LEU A 54 12.36 22.55 11.83
CA LEU A 54 13.20 23.01 10.72
C LEU A 54 13.40 24.53 10.81
N PHE A 55 12.34 25.27 11.13
CA PHE A 55 12.38 26.71 11.37
C PHE A 55 11.19 27.15 12.22
N ALA A 56 11.36 28.29 12.92
CA ALA A 56 10.32 28.94 13.72
C ALA A 56 9.58 27.97 14.65
N ASP A 57 10.35 27.25 15.47
CA ASP A 57 9.88 26.30 16.49
C ASP A 57 8.91 26.93 17.50
N PHE A 58 9.07 28.22 17.80
CA PHE A 58 8.13 29.01 18.61
C PHE A 58 6.68 29.04 18.06
N ASN A 59 6.49 28.70 16.79
CA ASN A 59 5.18 28.57 16.14
C ASN A 59 4.71 27.11 16.01
N ILE A 60 5.43 26.14 16.59
CA ILE A 60 5.05 24.73 16.64
C ILE A 60 4.53 24.41 18.04
N LYS A 61 3.26 24.00 18.15
CA LYS A 61 2.67 23.60 19.44
C LYS A 61 2.31 22.13 19.43
N LEU A 62 2.92 21.36 20.32
CA LEU A 62 2.60 19.94 20.50
C LEU A 62 1.34 19.76 21.34
N SER A 63 0.59 18.68 21.09
CA SER A 63 -0.44 18.20 22.01
C SER A 63 0.19 17.65 23.29
N ASP A 64 -0.62 17.50 24.34
CA ASP A 64 -0.16 16.97 25.63
C ASP A 64 0.46 15.56 25.52
N ASP A 65 -0.01 14.75 24.57
CA ASP A 65 0.54 13.41 24.27
C ASP A 65 1.72 13.43 23.27
N GLY A 66 2.08 14.61 22.77
CA GLY A 66 3.16 14.82 21.79
C GLY A 66 2.89 14.25 20.40
N ARG A 67 1.71 13.65 20.13
CA ARG A 67 1.42 12.95 18.86
C ARG A 67 0.81 13.83 17.78
N SER A 68 0.48 15.07 18.12
CA SER A 68 -0.01 16.08 17.19
C SER A 68 0.84 17.33 17.29
N ALA A 69 1.16 17.94 16.15
CA ALA A 69 1.84 19.22 16.07
C ALA A 69 0.94 20.23 15.35
N ASN A 70 0.65 21.35 16.01
CA ASN A 70 -0.05 22.47 15.43
C ASN A 70 0.97 23.47 14.88
N LEU A 71 0.96 23.65 13.57
CA LEU A 71 1.80 24.64 12.89
C LEU A 71 1.06 25.96 12.80
N LEU A 72 1.62 26.99 13.43
CA LEU A 72 1.08 28.34 13.41
C LEU A 72 1.75 29.18 12.32
N LEU A 73 0.95 30.04 11.71
CA LEU A 73 1.39 31.10 10.82
C LEU A 73 0.94 32.44 11.42
N ASN A 74 1.88 33.37 11.55
CA ASN A 74 1.60 34.73 11.98
C ASN A 74 2.26 35.74 11.03
N ARG A 75 2.10 37.04 11.32
CA ARG A 75 2.64 38.14 10.48
C ARG A 75 4.17 38.18 10.36
N TYR A 76 4.90 37.48 11.23
CA TYR A 76 6.36 37.48 11.28
C TYR A 76 6.96 36.24 10.59
N ALA A 77 6.36 35.06 10.79
CA ALA A 77 6.84 33.81 10.22
C ALA A 77 5.76 32.72 10.19
N GLY A 78 5.96 31.74 9.30
CA GLY A 78 5.31 30.43 9.37
C GLY A 78 5.99 29.52 10.41
N SER A 79 5.84 28.21 10.23
CA SER A 79 6.60 27.18 10.96
C SER A 79 6.73 25.92 10.09
N GLY A 80 7.75 25.12 10.38
CA GLY A 80 7.97 23.86 9.67
C GLY A 80 8.86 22.91 10.47
N PHE A 81 8.71 21.62 10.18
CA PHE A 81 9.50 20.55 10.76
C PHE A 81 9.99 19.60 9.66
N ILE A 82 10.99 18.79 10.01
CA ILE A 82 11.62 17.81 9.12
C ILE A 82 11.81 16.49 9.87
N SER A 83 11.92 15.39 9.15
CA SER A 83 12.23 14.09 9.76
C SER A 83 13.59 14.14 10.47
N ALA A 84 13.67 13.53 11.66
CA ALA A 84 14.91 13.47 12.45
C ALA A 84 15.98 12.56 11.81
N LYS A 85 15.59 11.73 10.84
CA LYS A 85 16.44 10.80 10.09
C LYS A 85 16.17 10.93 8.60
N TYR A 86 17.16 10.55 7.81
CA TYR A 86 17.05 10.39 6.37
C TYR A 86 16.59 8.97 6.04
N TYR A 87 15.84 8.84 4.95
CA TYR A 87 15.31 7.58 4.46
C TYR A 87 15.50 7.52 2.95
N ASP A 88 15.95 6.38 2.43
CA ASP A 88 16.06 6.15 0.99
C ASP A 88 14.71 5.75 0.37
N TYR A 89 13.88 5.05 1.14
CA TYR A 89 12.54 4.59 0.76
C TYR A 89 11.68 4.32 2.01
N GLY A 90 10.36 4.42 1.88
CA GLY A 90 9.44 4.14 2.98
C GLY A 90 7.99 4.52 2.66
N PHE A 91 7.08 4.12 3.56
CA PHE A 91 5.71 4.59 3.56
C PHE A 91 5.54 5.64 4.67
N PHE A 92 5.25 6.88 4.29
CA PHE A 92 5.10 8.01 5.21
C PHE A 92 3.64 8.42 5.26
N SER A 93 3.07 8.44 6.47
CA SER A 93 1.66 8.78 6.67
C SER A 93 1.50 9.75 7.83
N ALA A 94 0.58 10.70 7.68
CA ALA A 94 0.19 11.63 8.73
C ALA A 94 -1.31 11.93 8.65
N ARG A 95 -1.92 12.32 9.78
CA ARG A 95 -3.27 12.86 9.81
C ARG A 95 -3.18 14.38 9.81
N ILE A 96 -3.75 15.01 8.78
CA ILE A 96 -3.68 16.48 8.61
C ILE A 96 -5.09 17.06 8.75
N LYS A 97 -5.25 18.01 9.67
CA LYS A 97 -6.44 18.85 9.78
C LYS A 97 -6.10 20.24 9.26
N LEU A 98 -6.87 20.72 8.28
CA LEU A 98 -6.73 22.08 7.77
C LEU A 98 -7.41 23.12 8.71
N PRO A 99 -6.94 24.37 8.71
CA PRO A 99 -7.65 25.47 9.37
C PRO A 99 -9.08 25.59 8.84
N GLY A 100 -10.05 25.86 9.74
CA GLY A 100 -11.47 25.79 9.41
C GLY A 100 -11.97 26.83 8.39
N ASN A 101 -11.28 27.98 8.26
CA ASN A 101 -11.68 29.08 7.38
C ASN A 101 -10.87 29.11 6.07
N TYR A 102 -10.54 27.93 5.54
CA TYR A 102 -9.79 27.81 4.29
C TYR A 102 -10.70 28.10 3.09
N THR A 103 -10.54 29.27 2.48
CA THR A 103 -11.25 29.73 1.26
C THR A 103 -10.32 29.78 0.05
N ALA A 104 -9.30 28.92 -0.03
CA ALA A 104 -8.46 28.87 -1.23
C ALA A 104 -9.27 28.50 -2.48
#